data_AF-A0A8J6F480-F1
#
_entry.id   AF-A0A8J6F480-F1
#
_cell.length_a   1.000
_cell.length_b   1.000
_cell.length_c   1.000
_cell.angle_alpha   90.00
_cell.angle_beta   90.00
_cell.angle_gamma   90.00
#
_symmetry.space_group_name_H-M   'P 1'
#
loop_
_entity.id
_entity.type
_entity.pdbx_description
1 polymer ?
#
loop_
_entity_poly.entity_id
_entity_poly.type
_entity_poly.pdbx_seq_one_letter_code
_entity_poly.pdbx_strand_id
1 'polypeptide(L)'
;MDLAKEMTKEALPIKCLEAVILGIYLTNSISGLERFPISFKTQFAGGYFRHIVLGLHWGGHFGAIGISRREDLMYKPLRHKTLNDLMADFQEAYTCCWHTLRKIKIGPYVSHDPHSVEQIDWKHTVLDVQELGAEGLRRELERHSREMRLRIIKGPPSPPKERRREVTPSPQRGQASPQRRERPERRPSGEKPVDPKSLPDLGSYQIRV
;
A
#
# COMPACT_ATOMS: atom_id res chain seq x y z
N MET A 1 6.53 10.67 10.78
CA MET A 1 7.99 10.81 10.54
C MET A 1 8.85 10.64 11.80
N ASP A 2 8.28 10.68 13.01
CA ASP A 2 9.06 10.65 14.27
C ASP A 2 9.96 9.42 14.45
N LEU A 3 9.51 8.25 13.98
CA LEU A 3 10.30 7.02 14.04
C LEU A 3 11.64 7.16 13.29
N ALA A 4 11.66 7.81 12.12
CA ALA A 4 12.90 8.03 11.38
C ALA A 4 13.85 8.98 12.12
N LYS A 5 13.30 9.99 12.81
CA LYS A 5 14.07 10.91 13.64
C LYS A 5 14.68 10.19 14.86
N GLU A 6 13.98 9.21 15.41
CA GLU A 6 14.51 8.34 16.46
C GLU A 6 15.63 7.43 15.92
N MET A 7 15.47 6.83 14.74
CA MET A 7 16.52 6.03 14.09
C MET A 7 17.83 6.81 13.94
N THR A 8 17.77 8.09 13.57
CA THR A 8 18.97 8.95 13.46
C THR A 8 19.63 9.27 14.80
N LYS A 9 18.86 9.27 15.89
CA LYS A 9 19.37 9.55 17.24
C LYS A 9 20.01 8.31 17.87
N GLU A 10 19.34 7.17 17.75
CA GLU A 10 19.78 5.90 18.37
C GLU A 10 20.86 5.19 17.55
N ALA A 11 20.93 5.44 16.24
CA ALA A 11 21.97 4.93 15.34
C ALA A 11 22.18 3.40 15.39
N LEU A 12 21.09 2.64 15.58
CA LEU A 12 21.12 1.19 15.61
C LEU A 12 21.08 0.58 14.19
N PRO A 13 21.56 -0.67 14.01
CA PRO A 13 21.43 -1.37 12.74
C PRO A 13 19.97 -1.50 12.29
N ILE A 14 19.73 -1.21 11.01
CA ILE A 14 18.40 -1.25 10.39
C ILE A 14 18.30 -2.30 9.28
N LYS A 15 17.06 -2.65 8.90
CA LYS A 15 16.72 -3.53 7.79
C LYS A 15 15.99 -2.76 6.68
N CYS A 16 15.61 -3.47 5.62
CA CYS A 16 15.04 -2.91 4.40
C CYS A 16 13.84 -1.96 4.62
N LEU A 17 12.88 -2.30 5.48
CA LEU A 17 11.72 -1.43 5.72
C LEU A 17 12.11 -0.13 6.43
N GLU A 18 12.94 -0.22 7.46
CA GLU A 18 13.43 0.93 8.22
C GLU A 18 14.25 1.85 7.32
N ALA A 19 15.08 1.29 6.43
CA ALA A 19 15.83 2.04 5.43
C ALA A 19 14.93 2.80 4.45
N VAL A 20 13.76 2.25 4.08
CA VAL A 20 12.78 2.95 3.25
C VAL A 20 12.21 4.16 4.00
N ILE A 21 11.81 3.98 5.25
CA ILE A 21 11.26 5.06 6.09
C ILE A 21 12.30 6.16 6.33
N LEU A 22 13.52 5.76 6.67
CA LEU A 22 14.63 6.69 6.85
C LEU A 22 14.99 7.40 5.54
N GLY A 23 14.98 6.68 4.42
CA GLY A 23 15.20 7.24 3.08
C GLY A 23 14.18 8.33 2.75
N ILE A 24 12.89 8.11 3.04
CA ILE A 24 11.83 9.12 2.87
C ILE A 24 12.16 10.34 3.74
N TYR A 25 12.41 10.14 5.04
CA TYR A 25 12.74 11.23 5.96
C TYR A 25 13.92 12.09 5.49
N LEU A 26 15.03 11.46 5.10
CA LEU A 26 16.25 12.16 4.69
C LEU A 26 16.13 12.89 3.36
N THR A 27 15.14 12.55 2.54
CA THR A 27 14.95 13.13 1.20
C THR A 27 13.76 14.08 1.11
N ASN A 28 13.03 14.32 2.21
CA ASN A 28 11.86 15.22 2.24
C ASN A 28 12.19 16.64 1.74
N SER A 29 13.38 17.16 2.06
CA SER A 29 13.82 18.51 1.67
C SER A 29 14.29 18.65 0.22
N ILE A 30 14.44 17.54 -0.51
CA ILE A 30 14.95 17.55 -1.88
C ILE A 30 13.79 17.75 -2.86
N SER A 31 13.50 19.01 -3.20
CA SER A 31 12.44 19.33 -4.15
C SER A 31 12.69 18.72 -5.52
N GLY A 32 11.64 18.10 -6.10
CA GLY A 32 11.69 17.46 -7.41
C GLY A 32 12.20 16.02 -7.40
N LEU A 33 12.70 15.50 -6.28
CA LEU A 33 13.02 14.09 -6.09
C LEU A 33 11.77 13.34 -5.61
N GLU A 34 11.09 12.69 -6.53
CA GLU A 34 9.89 11.90 -6.23
C GLU A 34 10.29 10.52 -5.69
N ARG A 35 9.54 10.01 -4.71
CA ARG A 35 9.90 8.80 -3.94
C ARG A 35 8.71 7.86 -3.86
N PHE A 36 8.92 6.57 -4.06
CA PHE A 36 7.83 5.58 -4.05
C PHE A 36 8.34 4.21 -3.57
N PRO A 37 7.57 3.47 -2.76
CA PRO A 37 8.01 2.18 -2.27
C PRO A 37 7.93 1.11 -3.38
N ILE A 38 8.94 0.24 -3.44
CA ILE A 38 8.98 -0.91 -4.34
C ILE A 38 9.23 -2.17 -3.50
N SER A 39 8.24 -3.07 -3.46
CA SER A 39 8.36 -4.34 -2.75
C SER A 39 8.47 -5.51 -3.71
N PHE A 40 9.36 -6.44 -3.39
CA PHE A 40 9.59 -7.67 -4.14
C PHE A 40 9.16 -8.88 -3.31
N LYS A 41 8.46 -9.81 -3.95
CA LYS A 41 8.27 -11.18 -3.45
C LYS A 41 9.06 -12.11 -4.35
N THR A 42 10.01 -12.84 -3.77
CA THR A 42 10.84 -13.80 -4.49
C THR A 42 10.68 -15.19 -3.90
N GLN A 43 11.14 -16.21 -4.63
CA GLN A 43 11.20 -17.58 -4.17
C GLN A 43 12.61 -18.14 -4.34
N PHE A 44 13.11 -18.86 -3.33
CA PHE A 44 14.38 -19.57 -3.36
C PHE A 44 14.29 -20.82 -2.48
N ALA A 45 14.79 -21.96 -2.95
CA ALA A 45 14.78 -23.24 -2.22
C ALA A 45 13.40 -23.59 -1.61
N GLY A 46 12.32 -23.38 -2.36
CA GLY A 46 10.94 -23.61 -1.90
C GLY A 46 10.36 -22.53 -0.98
N GLY A 47 11.20 -21.69 -0.36
CA GLY A 47 10.79 -20.59 0.53
C GLY A 47 10.45 -19.30 -0.20
N TYR A 48 9.57 -18.49 0.40
CA TYR A 48 9.24 -17.15 -0.09
C TYR A 48 9.90 -16.06 0.75
N PHE A 49 10.48 -15.07 0.06
CA PHE A 49 11.18 -13.96 0.67
C PHE A 49 10.54 -12.63 0.25
N ARG A 50 10.64 -11.63 1.15
CA ARG A 50 10.13 -10.29 0.92
C ARG A 50 11.26 -9.29 1.13
N HIS A 51 11.31 -8.30 0.26
CA HIS A 51 12.30 -7.25 0.28
C HIS A 51 11.67 -5.96 -0.23
N ILE A 52 12.15 -4.81 0.24
CA ILE A 52 11.60 -3.50 -0.13
C ILE A 52 12.73 -2.49 -0.28
N VAL A 53 12.62 -1.61 -1.28
CA VAL A 53 13.49 -0.46 -1.50
C VAL A 53 12.64 0.78 -1.74
N LEU A 54 13.26 1.96 -1.62
CA LEU A 54 12.65 3.22 -2.00
C LEU A 54 13.09 3.56 -3.43
N GLY A 55 12.16 3.45 -4.37
CA GLY A 55 12.32 3.96 -5.72
C GLY A 55 12.40 5.47 -5.74
N LEU A 56 13.30 5.99 -6.55
CA LEU A 56 13.53 7.41 -6.76
C LEU A 56 13.27 7.78 -8.21
N HIS A 57 12.69 8.94 -8.44
CA HIS A 57 12.51 9.51 -9.78
C HIS A 57 12.89 10.99 -9.78
N TRP A 58 13.89 11.34 -10.59
CA TRP A 58 14.40 12.71 -10.71
C TRP A 58 14.94 12.96 -12.11
N GLY A 59 14.61 14.11 -12.70
CA GLY A 59 15.10 14.49 -14.03
C GLY A 59 14.80 13.46 -15.12
N GLY A 60 13.66 12.76 -15.04
CA GLY A 60 13.28 11.70 -15.99
C GLY A 60 14.01 10.36 -15.83
N HIS A 61 14.86 10.23 -14.81
CA HIS A 61 15.60 9.01 -14.52
C HIS A 61 15.09 8.35 -13.23
N PHE A 62 15.20 7.03 -13.19
CA PHE A 62 14.85 6.19 -12.06
C PHE A 62 16.12 5.64 -11.39
N GLY A 63 16.00 5.44 -10.08
CA GLY A 63 17.02 4.84 -9.23
C GLY A 63 16.39 4.29 -7.96
N ALA A 64 17.20 3.86 -7.00
CA ALA A 64 16.71 3.35 -5.74
C ALA A 64 17.70 3.59 -4.59
N ILE A 65 17.17 3.73 -3.38
CA ILE A 65 17.91 3.65 -2.12
C ILE A 65 17.25 2.61 -1.21
N GLY A 66 18.04 1.98 -0.35
CA GLY A 66 17.56 0.98 0.59
C GLY A 66 18.71 0.26 1.27
N ILE A 67 18.38 -0.74 2.07
CA ILE A 67 19.37 -1.63 2.70
C ILE A 67 18.99 -3.08 2.40
N SER A 68 19.97 -3.84 1.96
CA SER A 68 19.88 -5.26 1.73
C SER A 68 21.14 -5.94 2.23
N ARG A 69 21.07 -7.25 2.44
CA ARG A 69 22.25 -8.08 2.73
C ARG A 69 23.17 -8.23 1.51
N ARG A 70 22.70 -7.83 0.32
CA ARG A 70 23.47 -7.83 -0.92
C ARG A 70 23.50 -6.44 -1.53
N GLU A 71 24.65 -6.04 -2.05
CA GLU A 71 24.86 -4.69 -2.61
C GLU A 71 24.05 -4.45 -3.89
N ASP A 72 23.89 -5.49 -4.69
CA ASP A 72 23.12 -5.48 -5.95
C ASP A 72 21.61 -5.37 -5.75
N LEU A 73 21.11 -5.51 -4.52
CA LEU A 73 19.70 -5.45 -4.16
C LEU A 73 19.36 -4.23 -3.29
N MET A 74 20.10 -3.12 -3.39
CA MET A 74 19.79 -1.90 -2.63
C MET A 74 19.91 -0.63 -3.46
N TYR A 75 21.07 0.05 -3.41
CA TYR A 75 21.34 1.28 -4.13
C TYR A 75 21.41 1.04 -5.62
N LYS A 76 20.66 1.82 -6.39
CA LYS A 76 20.74 1.91 -7.85
C LYS A 76 20.87 3.39 -8.23
N PRO A 77 21.90 3.77 -9.00
CA PRO A 77 22.09 5.17 -9.38
C PRO A 77 20.92 5.66 -10.25
N LEU A 78 20.65 6.97 -10.23
CA LEU A 78 19.62 7.63 -11.05
C LEU A 78 20.02 7.66 -12.53
N ARG A 79 20.04 6.50 -13.18
CA ARG A 79 20.49 6.30 -14.58
C ARG A 79 19.48 5.55 -15.45
N HIS A 80 18.50 4.88 -14.85
CA HIS A 80 17.50 4.09 -15.58
C HIS A 80 16.50 5.03 -16.25
N LYS A 81 16.28 4.92 -17.56
CA LYS A 81 15.38 5.82 -18.30
C LYS A 81 13.91 5.48 -18.09
N THR A 82 13.63 4.20 -17.84
CA THR A 82 12.29 3.69 -17.57
C THR A 82 12.24 2.95 -16.24
N LEU A 83 11.04 2.83 -15.69
CA LEU A 83 10.79 2.00 -14.51
C LEU A 83 11.07 0.52 -14.82
N ASN A 84 10.81 0.09 -16.07
CA ASN A 84 11.14 -1.25 -16.54
C ASN A 84 12.64 -1.54 -16.46
N ASP A 85 13.49 -0.61 -16.87
CA ASP A 85 14.95 -0.78 -16.82
C ASP A 85 15.45 -0.97 -15.38
N LEU A 86 14.87 -0.22 -14.42
CA LEU A 86 15.18 -0.39 -13.00
C LEU A 86 14.70 -1.76 -12.48
N MET A 87 13.50 -2.20 -12.87
CA MET A 87 12.96 -3.50 -12.44
C MET A 87 13.75 -4.67 -13.03
N ALA A 88 14.20 -4.55 -14.27
CA ALA A 88 15.05 -5.53 -14.93
C ALA A 88 16.40 -5.71 -14.19
N ASP A 89 17.02 -4.61 -13.75
CA ASP A 89 18.25 -4.65 -12.96
C ASP A 89 18.06 -5.39 -11.62
N PHE A 90 16.97 -5.10 -10.89
CA PHE A 90 16.64 -5.88 -9.68
C PHE A 90 16.34 -7.36 -9.98
N GLN A 91 15.66 -7.66 -11.09
CA GLN A 91 15.36 -9.03 -11.49
C GLN A 91 16.64 -9.80 -11.82
N GLU A 92 17.60 -9.17 -12.49
CA GLU A 92 18.91 -9.74 -12.78
C GLU A 92 19.68 -10.01 -11.49
N ALA A 93 19.75 -9.04 -10.57
CA ALA A 93 20.39 -9.19 -9.27
C ALA A 93 19.78 -10.34 -8.43
N TYR A 94 18.45 -10.50 -8.46
CA TYR A 94 17.79 -11.66 -7.83
C TYR A 94 18.18 -12.97 -8.50
N THR A 95 18.27 -12.99 -9.83
CA THR A 95 18.68 -14.17 -10.59
C THR A 95 20.12 -14.59 -10.24
N CYS A 96 21.02 -13.62 -10.07
CA CYS A 96 22.41 -13.84 -9.64
C CYS A 96 22.55 -14.46 -8.23
N CYS A 97 21.49 -14.41 -7.42
CA CYS A 97 21.44 -15.09 -6.11
C CYS A 97 20.44 -16.24 -6.07
N TRP A 98 20.08 -16.78 -7.24
CA TRP A 98 19.17 -17.92 -7.41
C TRP A 98 17.74 -17.67 -6.91
N HIS A 99 17.36 -16.42 -6.69
CA HIS A 99 15.99 -16.05 -6.39
C HIS A 99 15.19 -15.89 -7.69
N THR A 100 14.01 -16.52 -7.75
CA THR A 100 13.02 -16.25 -8.78
C THR A 100 12.09 -15.13 -8.33
N LEU A 101 12.01 -14.04 -9.09
CA LEU A 101 11.06 -12.96 -8.83
C LEU A 101 9.63 -13.42 -9.15
N ARG A 102 8.71 -13.26 -8.19
CA ARG A 102 7.31 -13.70 -8.33
C ARG A 102 6.35 -12.53 -8.40
N LYS A 103 6.48 -11.56 -7.48
CA LYS A 103 5.62 -10.37 -7.47
C LYS A 103 6.41 -9.10 -7.25
N ILE A 104 5.96 -8.03 -7.90
CA ILE A 104 6.41 -6.66 -7.67
C ILE A 104 5.21 -5.86 -7.17
N LYS A 105 5.39 -5.07 -6.12
CA LYS A 105 4.38 -4.12 -5.64
C LYS A 105 4.98 -2.72 -5.67
N ILE A 106 4.26 -1.77 -6.24
CA ILE A 106 4.73 -0.40 -6.40
C ILE A 106 3.68 0.53 -5.82
N GLY A 107 4.11 1.41 -4.91
CA GLY A 107 3.30 2.49 -4.39
C GLY A 107 3.28 3.72 -5.30
N PRO A 108 2.41 4.71 -5.00
CA PRO A 108 2.46 6.01 -5.62
C PRO A 108 3.59 6.85 -4.99
N TYR A 109 3.73 8.10 -5.42
CA TYR A 109 4.65 9.04 -4.79
C TYR A 109 4.24 9.35 -3.34
N VAL A 110 5.24 9.40 -2.47
CA VAL A 110 5.10 9.74 -1.05
C VAL A 110 5.21 11.25 -0.88
N SER A 111 4.27 11.83 -0.12
CA SER A 111 4.25 13.27 0.18
C SER A 111 5.57 13.75 0.80
N HIS A 112 5.99 14.96 0.39
CA HIS A 112 7.14 15.65 0.98
C HIS A 112 6.81 16.34 2.30
N ASP A 113 5.52 16.48 2.65
CA ASP A 113 5.10 17.08 3.91
C ASP A 113 5.35 16.10 5.08
N PRO A 114 6.29 16.40 6.00
CA PRO A 114 6.59 15.54 7.14
C PRO A 114 5.49 15.51 8.20
N HIS A 115 4.47 16.37 8.10
CA HIS A 115 3.30 16.38 8.99
C HIS A 115 2.05 15.83 8.28
N SER A 116 2.19 15.31 7.06
CA SER A 116 1.07 14.70 6.34
C SER A 116 0.55 13.50 7.10
N VAL A 117 -0.76 13.48 7.37
CA VAL A 117 -1.43 12.34 7.99
C VAL A 117 -1.76 11.23 6.98
N GLU A 118 -1.39 11.40 5.72
CA GLU A 118 -1.59 10.41 4.67
C GLU A 118 -0.77 9.14 4.96
N GLN A 119 -1.40 7.99 4.77
CA GLN A 119 -0.69 6.72 4.89
C GLN A 119 0.04 6.42 3.60
N ILE A 120 1.23 5.83 3.72
CA ILE A 120 1.97 5.32 2.56
C ILE A 120 1.17 4.16 1.96
N ASP A 121 0.76 4.30 0.69
CA ASP A 121 0.20 3.20 -0.08
C ASP A 121 1.34 2.32 -0.62
N TRP A 122 1.53 1.16 0.01
CA TRP A 122 2.60 0.22 -0.32
C TRP A 122 2.32 -0.64 -1.55
N LYS A 123 1.07 -0.69 -2.03
CA LYS A 123 0.61 -1.74 -2.95
C LYS A 123 -0.44 -1.24 -3.94
N HIS A 124 -0.24 -0.02 -4.45
CA HIS A 124 -1.11 0.57 -5.46
C HIS A 124 -1.20 -0.31 -6.71
N THR A 125 -0.04 -0.71 -7.22
CA THR A 125 0.09 -1.63 -8.35
C THR A 125 0.74 -2.91 -7.89
N VAL A 126 0.10 -4.05 -8.15
CA VAL A 126 0.60 -5.39 -7.81
C VAL A 126 0.71 -6.20 -9.08
N LEU A 127 1.94 -6.59 -9.42
CA LEU A 127 2.27 -7.28 -10.67
C LEU A 127 2.73 -8.70 -10.34
N ASP A 128 2.09 -9.69 -10.94
CA ASP A 128 2.59 -11.06 -10.95
C ASP A 128 3.48 -11.27 -12.19
N VAL A 129 4.76 -11.53 -11.95
CA VAL A 129 5.77 -11.57 -13.01
C VAL A 129 5.57 -12.78 -13.92
N GLN A 130 5.05 -13.89 -13.39
CA GLN A 130 4.84 -15.09 -14.19
C GLN A 130 3.56 -15.02 -15.01
N GLU A 131 2.49 -14.49 -14.44
CA GLU A 131 1.21 -14.36 -15.15
C GLU A 131 1.27 -13.33 -16.28
N LEU A 132 2.00 -12.22 -16.08
CA LEU A 132 2.07 -11.13 -17.06
C LEU A 132 3.06 -11.39 -18.21
N GLY A 133 4.11 -12.17 -17.97
CA GLY A 133 5.26 -12.29 -18.87
C GLY A 133 6.00 -10.95 -19.08
N ALA A 134 7.05 -10.96 -19.90
CA ALA A 134 7.91 -9.79 -20.09
C ALA A 134 7.20 -8.59 -20.72
N GLU A 135 6.39 -8.83 -21.77
CA GLU A 135 5.65 -7.79 -22.49
C GLU A 135 4.53 -7.17 -21.65
N GLY A 136 3.79 -8.01 -20.91
CA GLY A 136 2.73 -7.56 -20.00
C GLY A 136 3.31 -6.77 -18.83
N LEU A 137 4.41 -7.26 -18.25
CA LEU A 137 5.11 -6.56 -17.17
C LEU A 137 5.57 -5.17 -17.62
N ARG A 138 6.22 -5.06 -18.78
CA ARG A 138 6.67 -3.77 -19.31
C ARG A 138 5.50 -2.80 -19.50
N ARG A 139 4.40 -3.27 -20.06
CA ARG A 139 3.19 -2.47 -20.28
C ARG A 139 2.62 -1.92 -18.97
N GLU A 140 2.51 -2.76 -17.95
CA GLU A 140 1.98 -2.36 -16.65
C GLU A 140 2.91 -1.41 -15.90
N LEU A 141 4.23 -1.60 -16.00
CA LEU A 141 5.22 -0.68 -15.42
C LEU A 141 5.17 0.70 -16.09
N GLU A 142 5.03 0.76 -17.41
CA GLU A 142 4.84 2.02 -18.14
C GLU A 142 3.52 2.70 -17.79
N ARG A 143 2.43 1.93 -17.64
CA ARG A 143 1.13 2.44 -17.17
C ARG A 143 1.27 3.07 -15.78
N HIS A 144 1.86 2.34 -14.82
CA HIS A 144 2.10 2.84 -13.47
C HIS A 144 2.98 4.10 -13.47
N SER A 145 4.05 4.11 -14.28
CA SER A 145 4.92 5.29 -14.41
C SER A 145 4.17 6.52 -14.93
N ARG A 146 3.21 6.36 -15.84
CA ARG A 146 2.39 7.47 -16.34
C ARG A 146 1.41 7.96 -15.27
N GLU A 147 0.77 7.04 -14.56
CA GLU A 147 -0.17 7.38 -13.48
C GLU A 147 0.50 8.17 -12.35
N MET A 148 1.70 7.75 -11.92
CA MET A 148 2.50 8.49 -10.93
C MET A 148 2.80 9.93 -11.40
N ARG A 149 3.21 10.11 -12.66
CA ARG A 149 3.56 11.44 -13.22
C ARG A 149 2.36 12.37 -13.36
N LEU A 150 1.20 11.82 -13.71
CA LEU A 150 -0.03 12.61 -13.85
C LEU A 150 -0.69 12.90 -12.48
N ARG A 151 -0.13 12.36 -11.38
CA ARG A 151 -0.72 12.40 -10.03
C ARG A 151 -2.19 11.98 -10.03
N ILE A 152 -2.59 11.08 -10.94
CA ILE A 152 -3.94 10.54 -11.01
C ILE A 152 -4.05 9.50 -9.88
N ILE A 153 -4.20 10.01 -8.67
CA ILE A 153 -4.59 9.22 -7.52
C ILE A 153 -6.11 9.23 -7.57
N LYS A 154 -6.72 8.08 -7.90
CA LYS A 154 -8.14 7.89 -7.61
C LYS A 154 -8.28 7.99 -6.09
N GLY A 155 -8.73 9.14 -5.60
CA GLY A 155 -9.05 9.31 -4.20
C GLY A 155 -10.08 8.26 -3.75
N PRO A 156 -10.18 7.99 -2.44
CA PRO A 156 -11.23 7.12 -1.93
C PRO A 156 -12.60 7.63 -2.42
N PRO A 157 -13.53 6.74 -2.79
CA PRO A 157 -14.84 7.15 -3.26
C PRO A 157 -15.50 8.02 -2.18
N SER A 158 -15.85 9.25 -2.54
CA SER A 158 -16.59 10.16 -1.68
C SER A 158 -17.84 9.43 -1.16
N PRO A 159 -18.20 9.55 0.13
CA PRO A 159 -19.42 8.93 0.63
C PRO A 159 -20.62 9.42 -0.18
N PRO A 160 -21.60 8.55 -0.48
CA PRO A 160 -22.80 8.95 -1.20
C PRO A 160 -23.44 10.10 -0.42
N LYS A 161 -23.63 11.24 -1.11
CA LYS A 161 -24.31 12.40 -0.55
C LYS A 161 -25.75 11.97 -0.28
N GLU A 162 -26.01 11.52 0.94
CA GLU A 162 -27.35 11.12 1.38
C GLU A 162 -28.22 12.37 1.30
N ARG A 163 -29.04 12.42 0.25
CA ARG A 163 -29.95 13.52 -0.03
C ARG A 163 -31.02 13.46 1.05
N ARG A 164 -30.80 14.14 2.18
CA ARG A 164 -31.83 14.40 3.20
C ARG A 164 -33.03 15.01 2.47
N ARG A 165 -34.07 14.20 2.25
CA ARG A 165 -35.42 14.70 1.98
C ARG A 165 -35.93 15.23 3.31
N GLU A 166 -35.88 16.55 3.47
CA GLU A 166 -36.67 17.23 4.48
C GLU A 166 -38.14 17.06 4.10
N VAL A 167 -38.84 16.21 4.85
CA VAL A 167 -40.31 16.12 4.81
C VAL A 167 -40.82 16.85 6.05
N THR A 168 -41.23 18.09 5.86
CA THR A 168 -42.05 18.86 6.82
C THR A 168 -43.39 18.13 7.06
N PRO A 169 -43.83 17.89 8.30
CA PRO A 169 -45.17 17.39 8.57
C PRO A 169 -46.15 18.56 8.76
N SER A 170 -47.25 18.55 8.01
CA SER A 170 -48.45 19.35 8.31
C SER A 170 -49.49 18.46 9.00
N PRO A 171 -50.28 18.97 9.97
CA PRO A 171 -51.08 18.13 10.87
C PRO A 171 -52.52 17.99 10.37
N GLN A 172 -53.08 16.78 10.35
CA GLN A 172 -54.54 16.60 10.42
C GLN A 172 -54.91 15.40 11.30
N ARG A 173 -55.91 15.67 12.16
CA ARG A 173 -56.34 14.95 13.34
C ARG A 173 -57.80 14.55 13.14
N GLY A 174 -58.11 13.26 13.35
CA GLY A 174 -59.46 12.70 13.49
C GLY A 174 -59.33 11.18 13.62
N GLN A 175 -59.42 10.59 14.81
CA GLN A 175 -60.64 10.04 15.46
C GLN A 175 -61.41 9.04 14.55
N ALA A 176 -61.78 7.81 14.90
CA ALA A 176 -61.68 7.03 16.15
C ALA A 176 -62.12 5.54 15.91
N SER A 177 -61.75 4.65 16.86
CA SER A 177 -62.50 3.46 17.35
C SER A 177 -62.42 2.10 16.56
N PRO A 178 -62.85 0.95 17.15
CA PRO A 178 -61.93 -0.12 17.64
C PRO A 178 -62.36 -1.56 17.21
N GLN A 179 -61.64 -2.61 17.66
CA GLN A 179 -62.00 -4.06 17.76
C GLN A 179 -60.78 -4.92 17.36
N ARG A 180 -60.47 -6.13 17.85
CA ARG A 180 -61.00 -7.08 18.86
C ARG A 180 -60.09 -8.32 18.75
N ARG A 181 -59.52 -8.84 19.87
CA ARG A 181 -59.28 -10.29 20.22
C ARG A 181 -58.52 -11.21 19.19
N GLU A 182 -57.67 -12.22 19.46
CA GLU A 182 -57.31 -13.10 20.59
C GLU A 182 -55.86 -13.65 20.41
N ARG A 183 -55.31 -14.24 21.48
CA ARG A 183 -54.13 -15.16 21.57
C ARG A 183 -54.55 -16.58 21.04
N PRO A 184 -53.73 -17.67 20.94
CA PRO A 184 -52.35 -17.89 21.41
C PRO A 184 -51.41 -18.86 20.62
N GLU A 185 -50.18 -18.99 21.17
CA GLU A 185 -49.28 -20.18 21.22
C GLU A 185 -48.50 -20.68 19.98
N ARG A 186 -47.15 -20.69 20.09
CA ARG A 186 -46.31 -21.92 20.21
C ARG A 186 -44.84 -21.59 20.53
N ARG A 187 -44.24 -22.43 21.37
CA ARG A 187 -42.85 -22.39 21.93
C ARG A 187 -41.84 -23.09 20.98
N PRO A 188 -40.60 -23.46 21.39
CA PRO A 188 -39.38 -22.64 21.52
C PRO A 188 -38.15 -23.27 20.82
N SER A 189 -36.96 -22.70 21.09
CA SER A 189 -35.61 -23.32 21.08
C SER A 189 -34.75 -23.24 19.81
N GLY A 190 -33.50 -22.82 20.02
CA GLY A 190 -32.42 -22.87 19.03
C GLY A 190 -31.24 -21.98 19.46
N GLU A 191 -30.36 -22.54 20.30
CA GLU A 191 -29.14 -21.93 20.83
C GLU A 191 -28.15 -21.50 19.73
N LYS A 192 -27.41 -20.42 19.98
CA LYS A 192 -26.31 -19.92 19.12
C LYS A 192 -24.98 -20.52 19.57
N PRO A 193 -24.16 -21.11 18.67
CA PRO A 193 -22.78 -21.43 18.99
C PRO A 193 -21.91 -20.16 18.98
N VAL A 194 -20.97 -20.12 19.92
CA VAL A 194 -19.97 -19.06 20.15
C VAL A 194 -18.75 -19.35 19.30
N ASP A 195 -18.35 -18.40 18.44
CA ASP A 195 -17.09 -18.47 17.69
C ASP A 195 -15.87 -18.27 18.61
N PRO A 196 -14.82 -19.10 18.49
CA PRO A 196 -13.59 -18.91 19.24
C PRO A 196 -12.75 -17.75 18.68
N LYS A 197 -12.35 -16.86 19.58
CA LYS A 197 -11.46 -15.71 19.35
C LYS A 197 -10.16 -16.14 18.67
N SER A 198 -9.92 -15.66 17.45
CA SER A 198 -8.61 -15.70 16.81
C SER A 198 -7.70 -14.59 17.38
N LEU A 199 -6.46 -14.97 17.66
CA LEU A 199 -5.37 -14.10 18.11
C LEU A 199 -5.11 -12.98 17.09
N PRO A 200 -4.74 -11.75 17.52
CA PRO A 200 -4.49 -10.66 16.60
C PRO A 200 -3.25 -10.92 15.74
N ASP A 201 -3.46 -10.82 14.43
CA ASP A 201 -2.47 -10.83 13.37
C ASP A 201 -1.40 -9.74 13.60
N LEU A 202 -0.14 -10.14 13.71
CA LEU A 202 1.05 -9.25 13.80
C LEU A 202 1.33 -8.49 12.48
N GLY A 203 0.33 -8.33 11.62
CA GLY A 203 0.42 -7.85 10.24
C GLY A 203 0.25 -6.35 10.03
N SER A 204 0.29 -5.51 11.08
CA SER A 204 0.03 -4.07 10.92
C SER A 204 1.01 -3.17 11.67
N TYR A 205 2.26 -3.12 11.20
CA TYR A 205 3.07 -1.92 11.40
C TYR A 205 2.43 -0.79 10.59
N GLN A 206 1.51 -0.06 11.21
CA GLN A 206 0.87 1.13 10.65
C GLN A 206 1.83 2.30 10.77
N ILE A 207 2.69 2.50 9.77
CA ILE A 207 3.61 3.62 9.75
C ILE A 207 2.87 4.83 9.18
N ARG A 208 2.61 5.81 10.05
CA ARG A 208 2.06 7.12 9.69
C ARG A 208 3.23 8.04 9.31
N VAL A 209 3.09 8.72 8.17
CA VAL A 209 3.99 9.79 7.76
C VAL A 209 3.80 10.98 8.68
#